data_AF-A0A1G2VAN6-F1
#
_entry.id   AF-A0A1G2VAN6-F1
#
_cell.length_a   1.000
_cell.length_b   1.000
_cell.length_c   1.000
_cell.angle_alpha   90.00
_cell.angle_beta   90.00
_cell.angle_gamma   90.00
#
_symmetry.space_group_name_H-M   'P 1'
#
loop_
_entity.id
_entity.type
_entity.pdbx_description
1 polymer ?
#
loop_
_entity_poly.entity_id
_entity_poly.type
_entity_poly.pdbx_seq_one_letter_code
_entity_poly.pdbx_strand_id
1 'polypeptide(L)' 'MTENRHSKREYSYSVFGTQGGGLVREVGGRYIFVEKPDCPGLNVGDEMPNEWGTIPANDRARREVDAYVENYFGPSHFGF' A
#
# COMPACT_ATOMS: atom_id res chain seq x y z
N MET A 1 12.02 24.67 18.38
CA MET A 1 10.76 24.54 17.62
C MET A 1 10.85 23.24 16.86
N THR A 2 10.32 22.14 17.42
CA THR A 2 10.39 20.82 16.80
C THR A 2 9.16 20.68 15.90
N GLU A 3 9.30 21.04 14.62
CA GLU A 3 8.24 20.86 13.65
C GLU A 3 8.02 19.37 13.38
N ASN A 4 7.15 18.75 14.17
CA ASN A 4 6.49 17.49 13.85
C ASN A 4 5.52 17.72 12.67
N ARG A 5 6.05 17.97 11.46
CA ARG A 5 5.26 17.90 10.23
C ARG A 5 5.23 16.46 9.73
N HIS A 6 4.64 15.56 10.51
CA HIS A 6 3.95 14.42 9.91
C HIS A 6 2.63 14.97 9.34
N SER A 7 2.73 15.83 8.31
CA SER A 7 1.62 16.06 7.42
C SER A 7 1.34 14.69 6.81
N LYS A 8 0.35 13.97 7.32
CA LYS A 8 -0.21 12.78 6.67
C LYS A 8 -0.41 13.20 5.23
N ARG A 9 0.47 12.77 4.34
CA ARG A 9 0.37 13.12 2.93
C ARG A 9 -0.92 12.47 2.47
N GLU A 10 -1.94 13.29 2.23
CA GLU A 10 -3.20 12.83 1.69
C GLU A 10 -2.98 12.53 0.22
N TYR A 11 -2.60 11.29 -0.06
CA TYR A 11 -2.51 10.80 -1.43
C TYR A 11 -3.93 10.69 -1.98
N SER A 12 -4.17 11.37 -3.11
CA SER A 12 -5.43 11.26 -3.82
C SER A 12 -5.63 9.89 -4.44
N TYR A 13 -4.61 9.02 -4.47
CA TYR A 13 -4.63 7.67 -5.01
C TYR A 13 -4.32 6.62 -3.93
N SER A 14 -4.58 5.37 -4.23
CA SER A 14 -4.34 4.25 -3.31
C SER A 14 -2.84 4.04 -3.10
N VAL A 15 -2.44 4.03 -1.84
CA VAL A 15 -1.07 3.79 -1.42
C VAL A 15 -1.01 2.67 -0.40
N PHE A 16 0.04 1.87 -0.51
CA PHE A 16 0.27 0.71 0.34
C PHE A 16 1.62 0.84 1.02
N GLY A 17 1.68 0.55 2.31
CA GLY A 17 2.93 0.41 3.03
C GLY A 17 3.58 -0.92 2.71
N THR A 18 4.90 -0.95 2.70
CA THR A 18 5.68 -2.16 2.46
C THR A 18 6.40 -2.60 3.73
N GLN A 19 6.77 -3.90 3.81
CA GLN A 19 7.50 -4.45 4.95
C GLN A 19 8.89 -3.83 5.15
N GLY A 20 9.56 -3.39 4.09
CA GLY A 20 10.86 -2.70 4.18
C GLY A 20 10.76 -1.18 4.36
N GLY A 21 9.60 -0.68 4.79
CA GLY A 21 9.34 0.75 4.94
C GLY A 21 8.97 1.44 3.63
N GLY A 22 8.57 2.71 3.71
CA GLY A 22 8.11 3.48 2.56
C GLY A 22 6.70 3.09 2.09
N LEU A 23 6.28 3.74 1.01
CA LEU A 23 4.95 3.62 0.42
C LEU A 23 5.09 3.29 -1.06
N VAL A 24 4.22 2.42 -1.55
CA VAL A 24 4.09 2.07 -2.97
C VAL A 24 2.69 2.40 -3.47
N ARG A 25 2.57 2.54 -4.79
CA ARG A 25 1.28 2.56 -5.49
C ARG A 25 1.27 1.48 -6.55
N GLU A 26 0.09 0.94 -6.85
CA GLU A 26 -0.08 0.02 -7.97
C GLU A 26 -0.20 0.80 -9.28
N VAL A 27 0.58 0.41 -10.31
CA VAL A 27 0.50 0.92 -11.67
C VAL A 27 0.58 -0.26 -12.63
N GLY A 28 -0.55 -0.63 -13.24
CA GLY A 28 -0.59 -1.72 -14.23
C GLY A 28 -0.15 -3.07 -13.67
N GLY A 29 -0.56 -3.41 -12.45
CA GLY A 29 -0.21 -4.68 -11.78
C GLY A 29 1.19 -4.70 -11.13
N ARG A 30 1.91 -3.57 -11.12
CA ARG A 30 3.23 -3.44 -10.48
C ARG A 30 3.17 -2.46 -9.33
N TYR A 31 3.86 -2.77 -8.25
CA TYR A 31 3.97 -1.88 -7.09
C TYR A 31 5.23 -1.02 -7.23
N ILE A 32 5.06 0.30 -7.31
CA ILE A 32 6.16 1.25 -7.50
C ILE A 32 6.28 2.14 -6.26
N PHE A 33 7.50 2.32 -5.74
CA PHE A 33 7.74 3.18 -4.58
C PHE A 33 7.41 4.65 -4.91
N VAL A 34 6.49 5.21 -4.14
CA VAL A 34 6.17 6.65 -4.13
C VAL A 34 6.86 7.37 -2.98
N GLU A 35 7.31 6.62 -1.98
CA GLU A 35 8.11 7.10 -0.87
C GLU A 35 9.30 6.15 -0.66
N LYS A 36 10.45 6.72 -0.30
CA LYS A 36 11.69 5.97 -0.17
C LYS A 36 11.54 4.91 0.94
N PRO A 37 11.82 3.64 0.66
CA PRO A 37 11.84 2.61 1.70
C PRO A 37 13.05 2.76 2.62
N ASP A 38 12.95 2.18 3.82
CA ASP A 38 14.06 2.11 4.78
C ASP A 38 14.96 0.91 4.46
N CYS A 39 15.29 0.74 3.17
CA CYS A 39 16.06 -0.38 2.66
C CYS A 39 17.13 0.14 1.68
N PRO A 40 18.42 -0.14 1.92
CA PRO A 40 19.48 0.31 1.03
C PRO A 40 19.37 -0.38 -0.33
N GLY A 41 19.50 0.40 -1.41
CA GLY A 41 19.43 -0.09 -2.79
C GLY A 41 18.08 0.13 -3.46
N LEU A 42 17.06 0.62 -2.74
CA LEU A 42 15.75 0.98 -3.29
C LEU A 42 15.46 2.48 -3.12
N ASN A 43 14.87 3.08 -4.13
CA ASN A 43 14.48 4.48 -4.16
C ASN A 43 13.06 4.68 -4.72
N VAL A 44 12.59 5.92 -4.65
CA VAL A 44 11.31 6.32 -5.26
C VAL A 44 11.37 6.09 -6.77
N GLY A 45 10.33 5.45 -7.31
CA GLY A 45 10.23 5.07 -8.71
C GLY A 45 10.69 3.65 -9.01
N ASP A 46 11.36 2.98 -8.08
CA ASP A 46 11.73 1.58 -8.22
C ASP A 46 10.54 0.65 -7.99
N GLU A 47 10.59 -0.52 -8.61
CA GLU A 47 9.61 -1.60 -8.41
C GLU A 47 9.86 -2.28 -7.06
N MET A 48 8.78 -2.50 -6.31
CA MET A 48 8.82 -3.24 -5.06
C MET A 48 9.18 -4.70 -5.35
N PRO A 49 10.09 -5.31 -4.55
CA PRO A 49 10.34 -6.74 -4.65
C PRO A 49 9.05 -7.55 -4.46
N ASN A 50 8.82 -8.54 -5.32
CA ASN A 50 7.60 -9.34 -5.30
C ASN A 50 7.43 -10.18 -4.02
N GLU A 51 8.52 -10.45 -3.28
CA GLU A 51 8.44 -11.14 -2.00
C GLU A 51 7.87 -10.27 -0.88
N TRP A 52 7.76 -8.96 -1.07
CA TRP A 52 7.30 -8.05 -0.03
C TRP A 52 5.78 -8.00 0.01
N GLY A 53 5.23 -8.12 1.21
CA GLY A 53 3.81 -7.89 1.45
C GLY A 53 3.47 -6.39 1.44
N THR A 54 2.28 -6.07 0.93
CA THR A 54 1.69 -4.73 0.98
C THR A 54 0.57 -4.65 2.01
N ILE A 55 0.50 -3.54 2.74
CA ILE A 55 -0.58 -3.24 3.69
C ILE A 55 -1.23 -1.91 3.27
N PRO A 56 -2.56 -1.78 3.19
CA PRO A 56 -3.21 -0.53 2.83
C PRO A 56 -2.83 0.60 3.80
N ALA A 57 -2.28 1.70 3.27
CA ALA A 57 -1.79 2.82 4.08
C ALA A 57 -2.75 4.02 4.10
N ASN A 58 -3.72 4.08 3.18
CA ASN A 58 -4.78 5.08 3.19
C ASN A 58 -6.18 4.47 3.02
N ASP A 59 -7.22 5.26 3.31
CA ASP A 59 -8.61 4.80 3.22
C ASP A 59 -8.99 4.35 1.81
N ARG A 60 -8.35 4.92 0.77
CA ARG A 60 -8.61 4.53 -0.62
C ARG A 60 -8.10 3.11 -0.90
N ALA A 61 -6.85 2.81 -0.52
CA ALA A 61 -6.30 1.46 -0.60
C ALA A 61 -7.10 0.46 0.23
N ARG A 62 -7.55 0.87 1.42
CA ARG A 62 -8.35 -0.01 2.29
C ARG A 62 -9.69 -0.39 1.66
N ARG A 63 -10.38 0.57 1.02
CA ARG A 63 -11.62 0.31 0.27
C ARG A 63 -11.41 -0.60 -0.93
N GLU A 64 -10.27 -0.48 -1.63
CA GLU A 64 -9.95 -1.35 -2.76
C GLU A 64 -9.70 -2.80 -2.31
N VAL A 65 -8.94 -2.99 -1.24
CA VAL A 65 -8.73 -4.33 -0.65
C VAL A 65 -10.05 -4.92 -0.16
N ASP A 66 -10.85 -4.14 0.55
CA ASP A 66 -12.16 -4.56 1.06
C ASP A 66 -13.10 -4.99 -0.07
N ALA A 67 -13.21 -4.16 -1.12
CA ALA A 67 -13.99 -4.50 -2.31
C ALA A 67 -13.47 -5.78 -3.01
N TYR A 68 -12.16 -6.00 -3.04
CA TYR A 68 -11.58 -7.22 -3.61
C TYR A 68 -11.94 -8.45 -2.78
N VAL A 69 -11.87 -8.34 -1.45
CA VAL A 69 -12.27 -9.40 -0.51
C VAL A 69 -13.76 -9.68 -0.63
N GLU A 70 -14.64 -8.68 -0.69
CA GLU A 70 -16.08 -8.92 -0.86
C GLU A 70 -16.41 -9.59 -2.20
N ASN A 71 -15.72 -9.23 -3.29
CA ASN A 71 -15.97 -9.82 -4.61
C ASN A 71 -15.43 -11.24 -4.77
N TYR A 72 -14.30 -11.57 -4.13
CA TYR A 72 -13.66 -12.89 -4.25
C TYR A 72 -13.95 -13.84 -3.07
N PHE A 73 -14.37 -13.33 -1.92
CA PHE A 73 -14.69 -14.09 -0.70
C PHE A 73 -16.11 -13.83 -0.16
N GLY A 74 -16.99 -13.18 -0.93
CA GLY A 74 -18.39 -12.93 -0.59
C GLY A 74 -19.20 -14.19 -0.17
N PRO A 75 -20.32 -14.00 0.55
CA PRO A 75 -20.78 -14.86 1.64
C PRO A 75 -21.22 -16.25 1.15
N SER A 76 -20.29 -17.19 1.08
CA SER A 76 -20.59 -18.56 0.67
C SER A 76 -19.75 -19.62 1.39
N HIS A 77 -19.25 -19.33 2.60
CA HIS A 77 -18.52 -20.32 3.41
C HIS A 77 -18.93 -20.46 4.88
N PHE A 78 -20.12 -19.98 5.27
CA PHE A 78 -20.74 -20.45 6.52
C PHE A 78 -22.15 -20.96 6.21
N GLY A 79 -22.18 -22.13 5.55
CA GLY A 79 -23.31 -23.04 5.69
C GLY A 79 -23.06 -23.89 6.94
N PHE A 80 -23.77 -23.59 8.02
CA PHE A 80 -24.10 -24.52 9.09
C PHE A 80 -25.57 -24.33 9.45
#